data_AF-A0A5W7RWZ8-F1
#
_entry.id   AF-A0A5W7RWZ8-F1
#
_cell.length_a   1.000
_cell.length_b   1.000
_cell.length_c   1.000
_cell.angle_alpha   90.00
_cell.angle_beta   90.00
_cell.angle_gamma   90.00
#
_symmetry.space_group_name_H-M   'P 1'
#
loop_
_entity.id
_entity.type
_entity.pdbx_description
1 polymer ?
#
loop_
_entity_poly.entity_id
_entity_poly.type
_entity_poly.pdbx_seq_one_letter_code
_entity_poly.pdbx_strand_id
1 'polypeptide(L)'
;MNTSTNSPVIVNGKLVVRTINGRNGAFNVGLLETAIGSFSVKDRELEQYSAGTYEGQFVIGKVFMHSWSYGANSGSEIRVRLDAMNIASNNALTPDDERKLLPPVNDPLEEEIPAIPETKHPTPAKAENAPKTKSTKRPQFTVPTPAEQESDDQTLFGTLWPLGDIVKLDATAPRQTLRQQKARLSQLGYDFIAQEQHFVKNEAPEEPVH
;
A
#
# COMPACT_ATOMS: atom_id res chain seq x y z
N MET A 1 -25.85 -26.77 -13.33
CA MET A 1 -25.40 -25.57 -12.59
C MET A 1 -24.57 -26.08 -11.44
N ASN A 2 -23.24 -25.97 -11.51
CA ASN A 2 -22.37 -26.43 -10.41
C ASN A 2 -22.31 -25.33 -9.36
N THR A 3 -23.18 -25.42 -8.35
CA THR A 3 -23.03 -24.67 -7.10
C THR A 3 -21.97 -25.37 -6.26
N SER A 4 -20.71 -25.32 -6.70
CA SER A 4 -19.60 -25.75 -5.85
C SER A 4 -19.50 -24.73 -4.72
N THR A 5 -19.97 -25.12 -3.53
CA THR A 5 -19.71 -24.42 -2.27
C THR A 5 -18.21 -24.46 -2.05
N ASN A 6 -17.49 -23.42 -2.44
CA ASN A 6 -16.05 -23.34 -2.25
C ASN A 6 -15.80 -23.13 -0.76
N SER A 7 -15.39 -24.18 -0.05
CA SER A 7 -15.01 -24.06 1.35
C SER A 7 -13.74 -23.19 1.44
N PRO A 8 -13.71 -22.17 2.32
CA PRO A 8 -12.54 -21.32 2.45
C PRO A 8 -11.34 -22.14 2.94
N VAL A 9 -10.16 -21.91 2.36
CA VAL A 9 -8.91 -22.50 2.82
C VAL A 9 -8.33 -21.58 3.89
N ILE A 10 -8.38 -22.01 5.15
CA ILE A 10 -7.92 -21.24 6.30
C ILE A 10 -6.58 -21.80 6.77
N VAL A 11 -5.58 -20.93 6.90
CA VAL A 11 -4.24 -21.30 7.38
C VAL A 11 -3.84 -20.44 8.56
N ASN A 12 -3.20 -21.05 9.55
CA ASN A 12 -2.48 -20.32 10.59
C ASN A 12 -1.08 -19.99 10.08
N GLY A 13 -0.58 -18.81 10.42
CA GLY A 13 0.77 -18.44 10.02
C GLY A 13 1.22 -17.09 10.55
N LYS A 14 2.30 -16.63 9.94
CA LYS A 14 2.96 -15.36 10.22
C LYS A 14 3.08 -14.56 8.93
N LEU A 15 2.42 -13.42 8.88
CA LEU A 15 2.52 -12.45 7.79
C LEU A 15 3.58 -11.41 8.14
N VAL A 16 4.70 -11.44 7.42
CA VAL A 16 5.74 -10.43 7.53
C VAL A 16 5.44 -9.33 6.51
N VAL A 17 5.07 -8.14 6.99
CA VAL A 17 4.83 -6.96 6.14
C VAL A 17 6.08 -6.08 6.14
N ARG A 18 6.50 -5.68 4.94
CA ARG A 18 7.61 -4.76 4.72
C ARG A 18 7.19 -3.61 3.85
N THR A 19 7.66 -2.42 4.23
CA THR A 19 7.56 -1.22 3.41
C THR A 19 8.77 -1.11 2.49
N ILE A 20 8.52 -0.98 1.19
CA ILE A 20 9.52 -0.77 0.15
C ILE A 20 9.31 0.61 -0.45
N ASN A 21 10.41 1.34 -0.65
CA ASN A 21 10.37 2.65 -1.28
C ASN A 21 10.47 2.49 -2.81
N GLY A 22 9.34 2.67 -3.50
CA GLY A 22 9.25 2.66 -4.95
C GLY A 22 9.31 4.05 -5.57
N ARG A 23 9.28 4.11 -6.91
CA ARG A 23 9.17 5.36 -7.68
C ARG A 23 7.87 6.11 -7.39
N ASN A 24 6.79 5.39 -7.07
CA ASN A 24 5.47 5.94 -6.77
C ASN A 24 5.20 6.07 -5.26
N GLY A 25 6.26 6.14 -4.46
CA GLY A 25 6.19 6.23 -3.00
C GLY A 25 6.39 4.90 -2.30
N ALA A 26 6.29 4.94 -0.97
CA ALA A 26 6.38 3.76 -0.13
C ALA A 26 5.17 2.84 -0.36
N PHE A 27 5.42 1.53 -0.39
CA PHE A 27 4.40 0.51 -0.58
C PHE A 27 4.65 -0.69 0.30
N ASN A 28 3.58 -1.38 0.67
CA ASN A 28 3.67 -2.57 1.51
C ASN A 28 3.56 -3.85 0.70
N VAL A 29 4.42 -4.81 1.05
CA VAL A 29 4.36 -6.19 0.57
C VAL A 29 4.46 -7.15 1.74
N GLY A 30 3.87 -8.32 1.59
CA GLY A 30 3.81 -9.35 2.62
C GLY A 30 4.49 -10.65 2.19
N LEU A 31 5.07 -11.36 3.16
CA LEU A 31 5.41 -12.78 3.05
C LEU A 31 4.61 -13.52 4.10
N LEU A 32 3.69 -14.38 3.64
CA LEU A 32 2.91 -15.25 4.50
C LEU A 32 3.66 -16.57 4.68
N GLU A 33 4.21 -16.80 5.87
CA GLU A 33 4.84 -18.06 6.28
C GLU A 33 3.81 -18.94 6.99
N THR A 34 3.64 -20.17 6.50
CA THR A 34 2.69 -21.16 7.05
C THR A 34 3.34 -22.54 7.09
N ALA A 35 2.70 -23.49 7.78
CA ALA A 35 3.16 -24.88 7.79
C ALA A 35 3.15 -25.55 6.39
N ILE A 36 2.35 -25.03 5.45
CA ILE A 36 2.24 -25.58 4.08
C ILE A 36 3.19 -24.89 3.08
N GLY A 37 3.92 -23.87 3.51
CA GLY A 37 4.86 -23.12 2.68
C GLY A 37 4.81 -21.62 2.92
N SER A 38 5.62 -20.91 2.13
CA SER A 38 5.73 -19.46 2.16
C SER A 38 5.21 -18.85 0.86
N PHE A 39 4.39 -17.82 0.97
CA PHE A 39 3.70 -17.21 -0.16
C PHE A 39 3.87 -15.70 -0.14
N SER A 40 4.04 -15.10 -1.33
CA SER A 40 4.05 -13.65 -1.45
C SER A 40 2.65 -13.08 -1.46
N VAL A 41 2.43 -12.05 -0.67
CA VAL A 41 1.15 -11.36 -0.54
C VAL A 41 1.36 -9.92 -0.97
N LYS A 42 0.58 -9.47 -1.95
CA LYS A 42 0.64 -8.09 -2.46
C LYS A 42 -0.75 -7.45 -2.48
N ASP A 43 -1.65 -7.87 -1.60
CA ASP A 43 -3.03 -7.37 -1.60
C ASP A 43 -3.08 -5.88 -1.23
N ARG A 44 -4.09 -5.18 -1.76
CA ARG A 44 -4.22 -3.72 -1.57
C ARG A 44 -4.39 -3.33 -0.11
N GLU A 45 -5.04 -4.18 0.67
CA GLU A 45 -5.29 -3.97 2.09
C GLU A 45 -3.99 -3.84 2.90
N LEU A 46 -2.88 -4.43 2.44
CA LEU A 46 -1.58 -4.29 3.10
C LEU A 46 -1.09 -2.86 3.19
N GLU A 47 -1.57 -1.95 2.34
CA GLU A 47 -1.20 -0.53 2.41
C GLU A 47 -1.54 0.09 3.77
N GLN A 48 -2.60 -0.39 4.44
CA GLN A 48 -3.03 0.09 5.76
C GLN A 48 -2.08 -0.34 6.89
N TYR A 49 -1.39 -1.47 6.73
CA TYR A 49 -0.52 -2.07 7.75
C TYR A 49 0.81 -1.32 7.87
N SER A 50 1.48 -1.45 9.01
CA SER A 50 2.84 -0.96 9.19
C SER A 50 3.85 -2.08 8.90
N ALA A 51 5.11 -1.73 8.66
CA ALA A 51 6.16 -2.74 8.61
C ALA A 51 6.23 -3.46 9.95
N GLY A 52 6.18 -4.79 9.91
CA GLY A 52 6.02 -5.59 11.12
C GLY A 52 5.69 -7.04 10.81
N THR A 53 5.54 -7.79 11.88
CA THR A 53 5.22 -9.21 11.84
C THR A 53 3.85 -9.41 12.47
N TYR A 54 2.96 -10.12 11.78
CA TYR A 54 1.57 -10.30 12.18
C TYR A 54 1.23 -11.79 12.21
N GLU A 55 0.92 -12.33 13.38
CA GLU A 55 0.53 -13.73 13.53
C GLU A 55 -0.98 -13.85 13.62
N GLY A 56 -1.54 -14.91 13.03
CA GLY A 56 -2.98 -15.10 13.03
C GLY A 56 -3.49 -16.15 12.04
N GLN A 57 -4.77 -16.02 11.70
CA GLN A 57 -5.45 -16.82 10.68
C GLN A 57 -5.61 -16.04 9.39
N PHE A 58 -5.36 -16.70 8.27
CA PHE A 58 -5.46 -16.13 6.94
C PHE A 58 -6.35 -17.00 6.08
N VAL A 59 -7.35 -16.37 5.45
CA VAL A 59 -8.26 -17.04 4.52
C VAL A 59 -7.69 -16.89 3.11
N ILE A 60 -7.20 -17.98 2.54
CA ILE A 60 -6.66 -18.02 1.18
C ILE A 60 -7.81 -18.07 0.19
N GLY A 61 -7.97 -17.00 -0.59
CA GLY A 61 -8.93 -16.95 -1.71
C GLY A 61 -8.36 -17.56 -2.98
N LYS A 62 -7.07 -17.32 -3.26
CA LYS A 62 -6.40 -17.83 -4.46
C LYS A 62 -4.90 -17.99 -4.27
N VAL A 63 -4.37 -19.15 -4.65
CA VAL A 63 -2.93 -19.37 -4.87
C VAL A 63 -2.67 -19.34 -6.37
N PHE A 64 -1.67 -18.59 -6.83
CA PHE A 64 -1.32 -18.51 -8.25
C PHE A 64 0.15 -18.19 -8.46
N MET A 65 0.72 -18.72 -9.54
CA MET A 65 2.05 -18.31 -9.98
C MET A 65 1.93 -17.00 -10.74
N HIS A 66 2.70 -15.99 -10.32
CA HIS A 66 2.83 -14.74 -11.03
C HIS A 66 4.21 -14.66 -11.68
N SER A 67 4.24 -14.63 -13.00
CA SER A 67 5.45 -14.43 -13.79
C SER A 67 5.51 -13.00 -14.28
N TRP A 68 6.67 -12.36 -14.16
CA TRP A 68 6.94 -11.04 -14.72
C TRP A 68 8.21 -11.09 -15.57
N SER A 69 8.28 -10.21 -16.56
CA SER A 69 9.45 -10.03 -17.40
C SER A 69 9.67 -8.54 -17.67
N TYR A 70 10.91 -8.08 -17.48
CA TYR A 70 11.32 -6.71 -17.75
C TYR A 70 12.67 -6.72 -18.48
N GLY A 71 12.67 -6.27 -19.74
CA GLY A 71 13.84 -6.36 -20.60
C GLY A 71 14.31 -7.81 -20.78
N ALA A 72 15.58 -8.07 -20.46
CA ALA A 72 16.17 -9.43 -20.47
C ALA A 72 15.91 -10.22 -19.18
N ASN A 73 15.32 -9.59 -18.15
CA ASN A 73 15.06 -10.24 -16.86
C ASN A 73 13.66 -10.85 -16.84
N SER A 74 13.53 -12.03 -16.26
CA SER A 74 12.24 -12.62 -15.94
C SER A 74 12.28 -13.30 -14.58
N GLY A 75 11.15 -13.32 -13.89
CA GLY A 75 10.99 -13.91 -12.57
C GLY A 75 9.63 -14.55 -12.43
N SER A 76 9.51 -15.51 -11.52
CA SER A 76 8.24 -16.11 -11.14
C SER A 76 8.17 -16.21 -9.63
N GLU A 77 6.98 -16.00 -9.08
CA GLU A 77 6.72 -15.98 -7.65
C GLU A 77 5.37 -16.64 -7.37
N ILE A 78 5.27 -17.45 -6.32
CA ILE A 78 4.00 -18.01 -5.87
C ILE A 78 3.33 -16.95 -5.00
N ARG A 79 2.21 -16.41 -5.49
CA ARG A 79 1.42 -15.40 -4.80
C ARG A 79 0.14 -15.97 -4.26
N VAL A 80 -0.29 -15.40 -3.14
CA VAL A 80 -1.60 -15.64 -2.55
C VAL A 80 -2.39 -14.33 -2.53
N ARG A 81 -3.67 -14.42 -2.88
CA ARG A 81 -4.67 -13.42 -2.48
C ARG A 81 -5.39 -13.93 -1.24
N LEU A 82 -5.49 -13.06 -0.25
CA LEU A 82 -6.21 -13.28 0.97
C LEU A 82 -7.60 -12.67 0.86
N ASP A 83 -8.62 -13.46 1.19
CA ASP A 83 -10.01 -12.97 1.24
C ASP A 83 -10.31 -12.33 2.60
N ALA A 84 -9.61 -12.76 3.66
CA ALA A 84 -9.71 -12.21 5.01
C ALA A 84 -8.47 -12.51 5.84
N MET A 85 -8.20 -11.66 6.84
CA MET A 85 -7.14 -11.82 7.83
C MET A 85 -7.72 -11.65 9.23
N ASN A 86 -7.33 -12.51 10.16
CA ASN A 86 -7.62 -12.38 11.58
C ASN A 86 -6.29 -12.35 12.32
N ILE A 87 -5.90 -11.15 12.78
CA ILE A 87 -4.60 -10.92 13.42
C ILE A 87 -4.74 -11.15 14.92
N ALA A 88 -4.00 -12.12 15.45
CA ALA A 88 -3.97 -12.43 16.88
C ALA A 88 -2.92 -11.58 17.61
N SER A 89 -1.75 -11.37 17.01
CA SER A 89 -0.67 -10.58 17.58
C SER A 89 0.14 -9.89 16.49
N ASN A 90 0.78 -8.78 16.86
CA ASN A 90 1.70 -8.04 16.00
C ASN A 90 2.98 -7.70 16.76
N ASN A 91 4.11 -7.70 16.06
CA ASN A 91 5.43 -7.39 16.60
C ASN A 91 6.21 -6.53 15.61
N ALA A 92 7.26 -5.86 16.10
CA ALA A 92 8.18 -5.12 15.27
C ALA A 92 8.90 -6.04 14.28
N LEU A 93 9.22 -5.50 13.10
CA LEU A 93 9.92 -6.24 12.06
C LEU A 93 11.35 -6.56 12.53
N THR A 94 11.73 -7.83 12.44
CA THR A 94 13.10 -8.27 12.78
C THR A 94 14.00 -8.23 11.54
N PRO A 95 15.33 -7.98 11.69
CA PRO A 95 16.25 -7.97 10.55
C PRO A 95 16.34 -9.31 9.81
N ASP A 96 16.07 -10.43 10.49
CA ASP A 96 16.06 -11.76 9.87
C ASP A 96 14.83 -11.94 8.97
N ASP A 97 13.66 -11.53 9.45
CA ASP A 97 12.42 -11.53 8.66
C ASP A 97 12.52 -10.60 7.44
N GLU A 98 13.22 -9.48 7.57
CA GLU A 98 13.46 -8.56 6.44
C GLU A 98 14.34 -9.18 5.35
N ARG A 99 15.33 -9.99 5.72
CA ARG A 99 16.24 -10.67 4.76
C ARG A 99 15.52 -11.73 3.93
N LYS A 100 14.48 -12.37 4.48
CA LYS A 100 13.66 -13.36 3.76
C LYS A 100 12.84 -12.76 2.62
N LEU A 101 12.66 -11.44 2.62
CA LEU A 101 11.87 -10.68 1.63
C LEU A 101 12.67 -10.21 0.40
N LEU A 102 13.69 -10.94 -0.06
CA LEU A 102 14.56 -10.51 -1.17
C LEU A 102 14.62 -11.55 -2.30
N PRO A 103 14.20 -11.20 -3.54
CA PRO A 103 14.91 -10.26 -4.44
C PRO A 103 14.15 -8.93 -4.73
N PRO A 104 14.67 -7.96 -5.54
CA PRO A 104 14.01 -6.67 -5.77
C PRO A 104 12.56 -6.82 -6.24
N VAL A 105 11.65 -6.27 -5.44
CA VAL A 105 10.20 -6.40 -5.63
C VAL A 105 9.71 -5.17 -6.41
N ASN A 106 9.03 -5.39 -7.54
CA ASN A 106 8.40 -4.31 -8.29
C ASN A 106 7.18 -3.74 -7.53
N ASP A 107 6.95 -2.41 -7.63
CA ASP A 107 5.83 -1.73 -6.98
C ASP A 107 4.50 -2.31 -7.50
N PRO A 108 3.63 -2.85 -6.61
CA PRO A 108 2.34 -3.38 -7.00
C PRO A 108 1.42 -2.37 -7.72
N LEU A 109 1.63 -1.05 -7.57
CA LEU A 109 0.88 -0.03 -8.33
C LEU A 109 1.10 -0.13 -9.83
N GLU A 110 2.33 -0.43 -10.24
CA GLU A 110 2.67 -0.54 -11.66
C GLU A 110 1.99 -1.76 -12.31
N GLU A 111 1.63 -2.78 -11.52
CA GLU A 111 0.85 -3.94 -11.98
C GLU A 111 -0.65 -3.61 -12.09
N GLU A 112 -1.13 -2.59 -11.36
CA GLU A 112 -2.55 -2.20 -11.31
C GLU A 112 -2.92 -1.20 -12.41
N ILE A 113 -1.96 -0.37 -12.82
CA ILE A 113 -2.08 0.47 -14.01
C ILE A 113 -1.72 -0.42 -15.21
N PRO A 114 -2.62 -0.67 -16.17
CA PRO A 114 -2.27 -1.43 -17.36
C PRO A 114 -1.04 -0.79 -18.01
N ALA A 115 -0.01 -1.58 -18.27
CA ALA A 115 1.18 -1.13 -18.97
C ALA A 115 0.77 -0.56 -20.33
N ILE A 116 0.75 0.77 -20.44
CA ILE A 116 0.69 1.43 -21.73
C ILE A 116 2.04 1.12 -22.39
N PRO A 117 2.08 0.48 -23.57
CA PRO A 117 3.35 0.21 -24.20
C PRO A 117 4.05 1.54 -24.47
N GLU A 118 5.23 1.74 -23.87
CA GLU A 118 6.09 2.88 -24.18
C GLU A 118 6.42 2.84 -25.67
N THR A 119 5.79 3.72 -26.45
CA THR A 119 6.12 3.96 -27.84
C THR A 119 7.57 4.42 -27.92
N LYS A 120 8.42 3.54 -28.44
CA LYS A 120 9.78 3.85 -28.91
C LYS A 120 9.71 5.02 -29.89
N HIS A 121 10.26 6.17 -29.54
CA HIS A 121 10.64 7.19 -30.52
C HIS A 121 12.16 7.20 -30.67
N PRO A 122 12.71 6.75 -31.81
CA PRO A 122 14.00 7.20 -32.26
C PRO A 122 13.79 8.41 -33.19
N THR A 123 14.33 9.57 -32.84
CA THR A 123 14.51 10.64 -33.83
C THR A 123 15.91 11.24 -33.68
N PRO A 124 16.75 11.18 -34.73
CA PRO A 124 18.03 11.89 -34.76
C PRO A 124 17.90 13.28 -35.40
N ALA A 125 18.94 14.11 -35.16
CA ALA A 125 19.37 15.33 -35.88
C ALA A 125 18.97 16.74 -35.37
N LYS A 126 19.96 17.35 -34.70
CA LYS A 126 20.51 18.73 -34.78
C LYS A 126 19.81 19.79 -35.69
N ALA A 127 19.44 20.95 -35.14
CA ALA A 127 20.01 22.30 -35.42
C ALA A 127 19.09 23.47 -34.93
N GLU A 128 19.66 24.31 -34.05
CA GLU A 128 19.66 25.79 -34.05
C GLU A 128 18.38 26.60 -34.35
N ASN A 129 17.82 27.24 -33.31
CA ASN A 129 17.62 28.70 -33.21
C ASN A 129 16.99 29.10 -31.86
N ALA A 130 17.60 30.05 -31.16
CA ALA A 130 17.01 30.82 -30.05
C ALA A 130 16.40 32.13 -30.62
N PRO A 131 15.84 33.08 -29.83
CA PRO A 131 15.32 33.02 -28.45
C PRO A 131 13.94 33.69 -28.31
N LYS A 132 13.03 33.24 -27.43
CA LYS A 132 12.05 34.14 -26.78
C LYS A 132 11.68 33.70 -25.35
N THR A 133 12.05 34.57 -24.43
CA THR A 133 11.65 34.76 -23.04
C THR A 133 10.17 34.46 -22.77
N LYS A 134 9.88 33.54 -21.85
CA LYS A 134 8.76 33.66 -20.92
C LYS A 134 9.22 33.21 -19.53
N SER A 135 9.09 34.15 -18.60
CA SER A 135 9.31 34.00 -17.17
C SER A 135 8.61 32.74 -16.65
N THR A 136 9.38 31.73 -16.27
CA THR A 136 8.88 30.64 -15.43
C THR A 136 8.72 31.19 -14.03
N LYS A 137 7.47 31.47 -13.64
CA LYS A 137 7.11 31.69 -12.24
C LYS A 137 7.60 30.48 -11.46
N ARG A 138 8.55 30.74 -10.56
CA ARG A 138 8.96 29.87 -9.46
C ARG A 138 7.69 29.33 -8.78
N PRO A 139 7.51 28.02 -8.57
CA PRO A 139 6.40 27.54 -7.76
C PRO A 139 6.61 28.11 -6.36
N GLN A 140 5.76 29.08 -5.99
CA GLN A 140 5.65 29.52 -4.61
C GLN A 140 5.03 28.35 -3.87
N PHE A 141 5.74 27.81 -2.89
CA PHE A 141 5.23 26.81 -1.97
C PHE A 141 4.21 27.51 -1.07
N THR A 142 2.97 27.68 -1.56
CA THR A 142 1.85 28.16 -0.77
C THR A 142 1.41 27.01 0.13
N VAL A 143 1.56 27.19 1.44
CA VAL A 143 0.98 26.28 2.43
C VAL A 143 -0.54 26.41 2.33
N PRO A 144 -1.29 25.31 2.17
CA PRO A 144 -2.74 25.37 2.07
C PRO A 144 -3.36 25.99 3.32
N THR A 145 -4.45 26.73 3.11
CA THR A 145 -5.24 27.34 4.18
C THR A 145 -6.01 26.25 4.93
N PRO A 146 -6.32 26.37 6.24
CA PRO A 146 -7.06 25.33 6.97
C PRO A 146 -8.39 24.91 6.32
N ALA A 147 -9.11 25.84 5.70
CA ALA A 147 -10.35 25.56 4.96
C ALA A 147 -10.12 24.77 3.65
N GLU A 148 -8.97 24.97 2.98
CA GLU A 148 -8.61 24.20 1.78
C GLU A 148 -8.23 22.76 2.16
N GLN A 149 -7.52 22.61 3.29
CA GLN A 149 -7.17 21.28 3.82
C GLN A 149 -8.42 20.47 4.19
N GLU A 150 -9.44 21.12 4.78
CA GLU A 150 -10.70 20.45 5.12
C GLU A 150 -11.47 19.99 3.87
N SER A 151 -11.46 20.81 2.81
CA SER A 151 -12.06 20.46 1.50
C SER A 151 -11.32 19.31 0.81
N ASP A 152 -9.99 19.31 0.88
CA ASP A 152 -9.16 18.23 0.34
C ASP A 152 -9.39 16.92 1.11
N ASP A 153 -9.51 16.99 2.44
CA ASP A 153 -9.82 15.83 3.29
C ASP A 153 -11.22 15.29 3.03
N GLN A 154 -12.22 16.17 2.90
CA GLN A 154 -13.57 15.76 2.52
C GLN A 154 -13.58 15.03 1.18
N THR A 155 -12.76 15.47 0.22
CA THR A 155 -12.63 14.81 -1.09
C THR A 155 -11.94 13.45 -0.97
N LEU A 156 -10.88 13.34 -0.16
CA LEU A 156 -10.09 12.13 0.03
C LEU A 156 -10.86 11.01 0.77
N PHE A 157 -11.63 11.39 1.79
CA PHE A 157 -12.37 10.47 2.64
C PHE A 157 -13.83 10.28 2.20
N GLY A 158 -14.38 11.19 1.39
CA GLY A 158 -15.71 11.08 0.81
C GLY A 158 -16.78 10.86 1.87
N THR A 159 -17.43 9.69 1.85
CA THR A 159 -18.48 9.31 2.81
C THR A 159 -17.97 9.04 4.23
N LEU A 160 -16.67 8.85 4.42
CA LEU A 160 -16.06 8.71 5.74
C LEU A 160 -15.88 10.07 6.44
N TRP A 161 -16.07 11.19 5.73
CA TRP A 161 -15.96 12.53 6.29
C TRP A 161 -17.30 13.01 6.90
N PRO A 162 -17.32 13.65 8.08
CA PRO A 162 -16.17 13.94 8.95
C PRO A 162 -15.67 12.70 9.68
N LEU A 163 -14.36 12.65 9.91
CA LEU A 163 -13.72 11.54 10.63
C LEU A 163 -14.13 11.57 12.11
N GLY A 164 -14.60 10.44 12.62
CA GLY A 164 -14.80 10.21 14.06
C GLY A 164 -13.58 9.56 14.72
N ASP A 165 -13.70 9.14 15.98
CA ASP A 165 -12.57 8.56 16.73
C ASP A 165 -12.09 7.21 16.17
N ILE A 166 -12.97 6.49 15.48
CA ILE A 166 -12.69 5.22 14.80
C ILE A 166 -13.00 5.37 13.32
N VAL A 167 -12.02 5.04 12.47
CA VAL A 167 -12.14 5.12 11.01
C VAL A 167 -11.77 3.78 10.39
N LYS A 168 -12.70 3.20 9.62
CA LYS A 168 -12.45 2.01 8.82
C LYS A 168 -12.33 2.38 7.35
N LEU A 169 -11.17 2.13 6.75
CA LEU A 169 -10.97 2.35 5.32
C LEU A 169 -11.59 1.20 4.50
N ASP A 170 -12.01 1.52 3.29
CA ASP A 170 -12.46 0.51 2.33
C ASP A 170 -11.26 -0.22 1.72
N ALA A 171 -11.00 -1.45 2.18
CA ALA A 171 -9.91 -2.29 1.68
C ALA A 171 -9.99 -2.60 0.18
N THR A 172 -11.14 -2.37 -0.48
CA THR A 172 -11.32 -2.57 -1.91
C THR A 172 -10.87 -1.37 -2.75
N ALA A 173 -10.67 -0.20 -2.11
CA ALA A 173 -10.22 1.01 -2.77
C ALA A 173 -8.87 0.81 -3.49
N PRO A 174 -8.59 1.60 -4.54
CA PRO A 174 -7.29 1.57 -5.21
C PRO A 174 -6.15 1.82 -4.22
N ARG A 175 -5.02 1.14 -4.42
CA ARG A 175 -3.86 1.27 -3.52
C ARG A 175 -3.40 2.70 -3.33
N GLN A 176 -3.43 3.50 -4.40
CA GLN A 176 -3.05 4.92 -4.33
C GLN A 176 -3.96 5.71 -3.37
N THR A 177 -5.27 5.44 -3.39
CA THR A 177 -6.23 6.03 -2.45
C THR A 177 -5.93 5.58 -1.02
N LEU A 178 -5.72 4.28 -0.79
CA LEU A 178 -5.39 3.75 0.54
C LEU A 178 -4.10 4.35 1.11
N ARG A 179 -3.06 4.52 0.26
CA ARG A 179 -1.81 5.18 0.66
C ARG A 179 -2.04 6.62 1.10
N GLN A 180 -2.81 7.38 0.32
CA GLN A 180 -3.14 8.77 0.64
C GLN A 180 -3.98 8.88 1.91
N GLN A 181 -5.01 8.06 2.04
CA GLN A 181 -5.88 8.02 3.22
C GLN A 181 -5.09 7.68 4.50
N LYS A 182 -4.28 6.62 4.47
CA LYS A 182 -3.41 6.27 5.60
C LYS A 182 -2.44 7.39 5.96
N ALA A 183 -1.74 7.95 4.96
CA ALA A 183 -0.78 9.02 5.18
C ALA A 183 -1.46 10.22 5.85
N ARG A 184 -2.67 10.55 5.42
CA ARG A 184 -3.45 11.64 6.02
C ARG A 184 -3.93 11.31 7.43
N LEU A 185 -4.43 10.09 7.67
CA LEU A 185 -4.82 9.65 9.01
C LEU A 185 -3.64 9.71 10.00
N SER A 186 -2.44 9.29 9.58
CA SER A 186 -1.24 9.40 10.42
C SER A 186 -0.89 10.85 10.75
N GLN A 187 -1.02 11.79 9.81
CA GLN A 187 -0.83 13.23 10.07
C GLN A 187 -1.85 13.80 11.06
N LEU A 188 -3.06 13.22 11.08
CA LEU A 188 -4.14 13.61 11.99
C LEU A 188 -4.06 12.91 13.36
N GLY A 189 -3.01 12.12 13.60
CA GLY A 189 -2.78 11.43 14.87
C GLY A 189 -3.55 10.12 15.04
N TYR A 190 -3.98 9.49 13.96
CA TYR A 190 -4.60 8.17 14.01
C TYR A 190 -3.57 7.06 13.86
N ASP A 191 -3.73 6.00 14.66
CA ASP A 191 -2.95 4.78 14.58
C ASP A 191 -3.80 3.60 14.11
N PHE A 192 -3.20 2.74 13.28
CA PHE A 192 -3.87 1.54 12.77
C PHE A 192 -3.77 0.39 13.78
N ILE A 193 -4.91 -0.17 14.16
CA ILE A 193 -5.04 -1.35 15.01
C ILE A 193 -5.27 -2.57 14.12
N ALA A 194 -4.23 -3.38 13.92
CA ALA A 194 -4.26 -4.51 12.98
C ALA A 194 -5.25 -5.62 13.37
N GLN A 195 -5.47 -5.83 14.66
CA GLN A 195 -6.39 -6.80 15.23
C GLN A 195 -7.85 -6.48 14.87
N GLU A 196 -8.19 -5.20 14.84
CA GLU A 196 -9.56 -4.71 14.61
C GLU A 196 -9.74 -4.12 13.20
N GLN A 197 -8.64 -4.03 12.44
CA GLN A 197 -8.55 -3.51 11.08
C GLN A 197 -9.20 -2.13 10.90
N HIS A 198 -8.90 -1.22 11.82
CA HIS A 198 -9.35 0.16 11.76
C HIS A 198 -8.32 1.11 12.37
N PHE A 199 -8.52 2.40 12.15
CA PHE A 199 -7.72 3.47 12.70
C PHE A 199 -8.40 4.07 13.91
N VAL A 200 -7.65 4.32 14.98
CA VAL A 200 -8.13 4.98 16.20
C VAL A 200 -7.38 6.30 16.36
N LYS A 201 -8.12 7.37 16.68
CA LYS A 201 -7.51 8.67 16.99
C LYS A 201 -6.80 8.58 18.33
N ASN A 202 -5.51 8.84 18.36
CA ASN A 202 -4.83 9.05 19.63
C ASN A 202 -5.21 10.43 20.14
N GLU A 203 -5.90 10.48 21.28
CA GLU A 203 -5.95 11.71 22.06
C GLU A 203 -4.52 12.02 22.51
N ALA A 204 -3.91 13.08 21.96
CA ALA A 204 -2.67 13.59 22.50
C ALA A 204 -2.89 13.90 23.99
N PRO A 205 -1.96 13.52 24.89
CA PRO A 205 -2.09 13.88 26.29
C PRO A 205 -2.18 15.41 26.38
N GLU A 206 -3.20 15.92 27.05
CA GLU A 206 -3.32 17.34 27.41
C GLU A 206 -1.96 17.81 27.97
N GLU A 207 -1.37 18.82 27.34
CA GLU A 207 -0.19 19.49 27.90
C GLU A 207 -0.52 19.90 29.35
N PRO A 208 0.29 19.54 30.35
CA PRO A 208 0.06 20.01 31.70
C PRO A 208 0.23 21.53 31.71
N VAL A 209 -0.86 22.24 31.95
CA VAL A 209 -0.86 23.66 32.26
C VAL A 209 -0.03 23.85 33.54
N HIS A 210 1.18 24.37 33.39
CA HIS A 210 2.03 24.84 34.48
C HIS A 210 2.04 26.37 34.53
#